data_AF-A0A530M6K7-F1
#
_entry.id   AF-A0A530M6K7-F1
#
_cell.length_a   1.000
_cell.length_b   1.000
_cell.length_c   1.000
_cell.angle_alpha   90.00
_cell.angle_beta   90.00
_cell.angle_gamma   90.00
#
_symmetry.space_group_name_H-M   'P 1'
#
loop_
_entity.id
_entity.type
_entity.pdbx_description
1 polymer ?
#
loop_
_entity_poly.entity_id
_entity_poly.type
_entity_poly.pdbx_seq_one_letter_code
_entity_poly.pdbx_strand_id
1 'polypeptide(L)'
;MDDKPPIWESFSKALGAEYRPAKEIQGASGLTHEVQAIAVDDKGNRVILISADPNSRTAALMRIDVQATMPDAKVLVARPLAVDLAFAARFMFNTETGELDLPKVMQIGAVMAKGDAAQDEMKELLGPGMNSIFGPIQQSDLPIKTHFLNAVEQAASLDWRAIFEGKHGAALDMALEALNQLRSIDNLAGDRKQGICPIPTYEFTEGDWDMLHSGKHIDEVQERLKSLNIFQYFFPPADNLALGLIDKGLSAGDQLRAGFKLAEAQGHLISPNTIVFPDAASMTDMIDELQARGFVVSGETEIAIGPEGTTFRQTISHRPAEGLIERLSKIVSFKVDLNLRDLLKPPV
;
A
#
# COMPACT_ATOMS: atom_id res chain seq x y z
N MET A 1 0.50 6.15 -31.05
CA MET A 1 -0.21 5.24 -30.14
C MET A 1 0.70 4.06 -29.98
N ASP A 2 1.25 3.89 -28.79
CA ASP A 2 2.26 2.87 -28.52
C ASP A 2 1.59 1.49 -28.58
N ASP A 3 2.15 0.56 -29.33
CA ASP A 3 1.57 -0.75 -29.67
C ASP A 3 1.72 -1.76 -28.49
N LYS A 4 1.95 -1.25 -27.28
CA LYS A 4 2.26 -2.04 -26.09
C LYS A 4 0.96 -2.40 -25.34
N PRO A 5 0.76 -3.67 -24.96
CA PRO A 5 -0.34 -4.07 -24.08
C PRO A 5 -0.38 -3.24 -22.79
N PRO A 6 -1.57 -2.91 -22.26
CA PRO A 6 -1.69 -2.21 -20.98
C PRO A 6 -1.03 -3.01 -19.85
N ILE A 7 -0.30 -2.36 -18.94
CA ILE A 7 0.38 -3.03 -17.81
C ILE A 7 -0.58 -3.87 -16.97
N TRP A 8 -1.84 -3.45 -16.91
CA TRP A 8 -2.89 -4.09 -16.13
C TRP A 8 -3.26 -5.47 -16.65
N GLU A 9 -2.95 -5.79 -17.91
CA GLU A 9 -3.12 -7.13 -18.45
C GLU A 9 -2.17 -8.12 -17.77
N SER A 10 -0.87 -7.83 -17.75
CA SER A 10 0.14 -8.65 -17.08
C SER A 10 -0.08 -8.71 -15.58
N PHE A 11 -0.45 -7.58 -14.96
CA PHE A 11 -0.82 -7.54 -13.56
C PHE A 11 -2.00 -8.48 -13.24
N SER A 12 -3.07 -8.43 -14.05
CA SER A 12 -4.25 -9.29 -13.87
C SER A 12 -3.89 -10.78 -14.01
N LYS A 13 -3.11 -11.11 -15.05
CA LYS A 13 -2.63 -12.49 -15.27
C LYS A 13 -1.75 -12.97 -14.12
N ALA A 14 -0.89 -12.11 -13.58
CA ALA A 14 -0.07 -12.44 -12.41
C ALA A 14 -0.91 -12.74 -11.17
N LEU A 15 -2.10 -12.14 -11.03
CA LEU A 15 -3.04 -12.47 -9.96
C LEU A 15 -3.94 -13.67 -10.29
N GLY A 16 -3.73 -14.34 -11.42
CA GLY A 16 -4.54 -15.47 -11.88
C GLY A 16 -5.93 -15.07 -12.39
N ALA A 17 -6.10 -13.81 -12.78
CA ALA A 17 -7.38 -13.24 -13.22
C ALA A 17 -7.34 -12.87 -14.72
N GLU A 18 -8.51 -12.93 -15.35
CA GLU A 18 -8.74 -12.46 -16.72
C GLU A 18 -8.81 -10.93 -16.74
N TYR A 19 -7.99 -10.30 -17.57
CA TYR A 19 -8.05 -8.85 -17.81
C TYR A 19 -9.24 -8.48 -18.69
N ARG A 20 -10.04 -7.50 -18.24
CA ARG A 20 -11.12 -6.89 -19.01
C ARG A 20 -10.85 -5.38 -19.18
N PRO A 21 -10.75 -4.87 -20.42
CA PRO A 21 -10.34 -3.49 -20.72
C PRO A 21 -11.44 -2.44 -20.47
N ALA A 22 -12.34 -2.67 -19.52
CA ALA A 22 -13.36 -1.70 -19.14
C ALA A 22 -12.71 -0.55 -18.34
N LYS A 23 -13.16 0.68 -18.62
CA LYS A 23 -12.69 1.91 -17.95
C LYS A 23 -13.66 2.46 -16.91
N GLU A 24 -14.84 1.88 -16.83
CA GLU A 24 -15.90 2.29 -15.92
C GLU A 24 -16.64 1.07 -15.40
N ILE A 25 -17.18 1.18 -14.19
CA ILE A 25 -18.08 0.19 -13.60
C ILE A 25 -19.18 0.89 -12.82
N GLN A 26 -20.43 0.44 -13.00
CA GLN A 26 -21.58 1.00 -12.30
C GLN A 26 -21.82 0.26 -10.98
N GLY A 27 -21.93 1.01 -9.89
CA GLY A 27 -22.31 0.49 -8.58
C GLY A 27 -23.82 0.48 -8.33
N ALA A 28 -24.25 -0.16 -7.24
CA ALA A 28 -25.66 -0.33 -6.90
C ALA A 28 -26.36 1.01 -6.60
N SER A 29 -25.60 2.01 -6.17
CA SER A 29 -26.06 3.39 -5.98
C SER A 29 -26.42 4.11 -7.29
N GLY A 30 -26.09 3.51 -8.44
CA GLY A 30 -26.20 4.13 -9.76
C GLY A 30 -24.99 4.98 -10.15
N LEU A 31 -24.03 5.19 -9.23
CA LEU A 31 -22.78 5.89 -9.52
C LEU A 31 -21.90 5.07 -10.46
N THR A 32 -21.34 5.75 -11.46
CA THR A 32 -20.29 5.20 -12.32
C THR A 32 -18.93 5.51 -11.72
N HIS A 33 -18.14 4.48 -11.48
CA HIS A 33 -16.78 4.58 -10.94
C HIS A 33 -15.77 4.40 -12.06
N GLU A 34 -14.79 5.30 -12.14
CA GLU A 34 -13.68 5.19 -13.08
C GLU A 34 -12.66 4.15 -12.61
N VAL A 35 -12.30 3.24 -13.52
CA VAL A 35 -11.30 2.19 -13.30
C VAL A 35 -10.26 2.21 -14.40
N GLN A 36 -9.04 1.86 -14.06
CA GLN A 36 -7.97 1.62 -15.02
C GLN A 36 -8.15 0.27 -15.72
N ALA A 37 -8.66 -0.71 -14.98
CA ALA A 37 -8.87 -2.07 -15.43
C ALA A 37 -9.78 -2.84 -14.46
N ILE A 38 -10.39 -3.90 -14.99
CA ILE A 38 -11.13 -4.89 -14.21
C ILE A 38 -10.48 -6.24 -14.44
N ALA A 39 -10.09 -6.94 -13.37
CA ALA A 39 -9.61 -8.31 -13.44
C ALA A 39 -10.65 -9.26 -12.83
N VAL A 40 -11.00 -10.32 -13.54
CA VAL A 40 -12.03 -11.28 -13.12
C VAL A 40 -11.42 -12.66 -12.91
N ASP A 41 -11.57 -13.19 -11.71
CA ASP A 41 -11.20 -14.57 -11.37
C ASP A 41 -12.48 -15.36 -11.11
N ASP A 42 -12.96 -16.04 -12.14
CA ASP A 42 -14.18 -16.87 -12.06
C ASP A 42 -14.00 -18.07 -11.12
N LYS A 43 -12.78 -18.61 -10.97
CA LYS A 43 -12.53 -19.76 -10.10
C LYS A 43 -12.63 -19.39 -8.62
N GLY A 44 -12.07 -18.24 -8.26
CA GLY A 44 -12.16 -17.68 -6.91
C GLY A 44 -13.45 -16.91 -6.65
N ASN A 45 -14.27 -16.68 -7.69
CA ASN A 45 -15.42 -15.78 -7.70
C ASN A 45 -15.04 -14.38 -7.17
N ARG A 46 -13.97 -13.80 -7.74
CA ARG A 46 -13.39 -12.52 -7.34
C ARG A 46 -13.37 -11.54 -8.49
N VAL A 47 -13.60 -10.28 -8.17
CA VAL A 47 -13.43 -9.16 -9.09
C VAL A 47 -12.46 -8.18 -8.46
N ILE A 48 -11.35 -7.92 -9.14
CA ILE A 48 -10.33 -6.96 -8.72
C ILE A 48 -10.48 -5.72 -9.58
N LEU A 49 -10.83 -4.61 -8.94
CA LEU A 49 -10.94 -3.31 -9.58
C LEU A 49 -9.66 -2.54 -9.35
N ILE A 50 -9.04 -2.08 -10.43
CA ILE A 50 -7.91 -1.15 -10.36
C ILE A 50 -8.50 0.25 -10.52
N SER A 51 -8.64 0.98 -9.42
CA SER A 51 -9.30 2.29 -9.39
C SER A 51 -8.50 3.35 -10.15
N ALA A 52 -9.19 4.24 -10.86
CA ALA A 52 -8.58 5.45 -11.42
C ALA A 52 -8.71 6.67 -10.48
N ASP A 53 -9.41 6.52 -9.35
CA ASP A 53 -9.71 7.61 -8.42
C ASP A 53 -8.45 8.05 -7.65
N PRO A 54 -8.17 9.36 -7.53
CA PRO A 54 -7.06 9.85 -6.71
C PRO A 54 -7.28 9.63 -5.21
N ASN A 55 -8.52 9.52 -4.74
CA ASN A 55 -8.85 9.52 -3.33
C ASN A 55 -9.13 8.11 -2.79
N SER A 56 -8.41 7.73 -1.73
CA SER A 56 -8.57 6.42 -1.08
C SER A 56 -9.98 6.16 -0.54
N ARG A 57 -10.72 7.18 -0.10
CA ARG A 57 -12.09 7.02 0.42
C ARG A 57 -13.08 6.73 -0.71
N THR A 58 -12.95 7.40 -1.84
CA THR A 58 -13.82 7.16 -2.99
C THR A 58 -13.53 5.78 -3.59
N ALA A 59 -12.27 5.37 -3.70
CA ALA A 59 -11.92 4.00 -4.09
C ALA A 59 -12.49 2.94 -3.12
N ALA A 60 -12.53 3.23 -1.82
CA ALA A 60 -13.16 2.34 -0.84
C ALA A 60 -14.68 2.31 -0.95
N LEU A 61 -15.32 3.44 -1.29
CA LEU A 61 -16.75 3.54 -1.60
C LEU A 61 -17.08 2.68 -2.83
N MET A 62 -16.29 2.78 -3.90
CA MET A 62 -16.41 1.95 -5.11
C MET A 62 -16.48 0.47 -4.77
N ARG A 63 -15.62 -0.02 -3.87
CA ARG A 63 -15.69 -1.43 -3.43
C ARG A 63 -17.06 -1.78 -2.87
N ILE A 64 -17.56 -0.99 -1.91
CA ILE A 64 -18.82 -1.29 -1.21
C ILE A 64 -19.99 -1.23 -2.20
N ASP A 65 -19.97 -0.23 -3.07
CA ASP A 65 -21.02 0.03 -4.03
C ASP A 65 -21.09 -1.06 -5.13
N VAL A 66 -19.93 -1.47 -5.65
CA VAL A 66 -19.85 -2.57 -6.62
C VAL A 66 -20.16 -3.91 -5.95
N GLN A 67 -19.66 -4.16 -4.73
CA GLN A 67 -19.97 -5.37 -3.96
C GLN A 67 -21.49 -5.56 -3.75
N ALA A 68 -22.23 -4.46 -3.61
CA ALA A 68 -23.69 -4.51 -3.53
C ALA A 68 -24.36 -4.86 -4.87
N THR A 69 -23.76 -4.51 -6.01
CA THR A 69 -24.24 -4.88 -7.36
C THR A 69 -24.04 -6.38 -7.64
N MET A 70 -22.93 -6.95 -7.16
CA MET A 70 -22.55 -8.35 -7.36
C MET A 70 -22.39 -9.08 -6.01
N PRO A 71 -23.49 -9.38 -5.30
CA PRO A 71 -23.43 -9.93 -3.94
C PRO A 71 -22.75 -11.30 -3.89
N ASP A 72 -22.79 -12.05 -4.98
CA ASP A 72 -22.15 -13.36 -5.07
C ASP A 72 -20.65 -13.28 -5.31
N ALA A 73 -20.14 -12.20 -5.91
CA ALA A 73 -18.72 -12.02 -6.19
C ALA A 73 -17.99 -11.34 -5.04
N LYS A 74 -16.69 -11.60 -4.87
CA LYS A 74 -15.86 -10.96 -3.86
C LYS A 74 -15.08 -9.80 -4.48
N VAL A 75 -15.42 -8.57 -4.12
CA VAL A 75 -14.85 -7.37 -4.74
C VAL A 75 -13.63 -6.88 -3.97
N LEU A 76 -12.49 -6.88 -4.65
CA LEU A 76 -11.22 -6.31 -4.20
C LEU A 76 -10.94 -5.02 -4.96
N VAL A 77 -10.33 -4.05 -4.29
CA VAL A 77 -9.94 -2.78 -4.91
C VAL A 77 -8.45 -2.54 -4.67
N ALA A 78 -7.77 -2.21 -5.74
CA ALA A 78 -6.41 -1.71 -5.72
C ALA A 78 -6.37 -0.31 -6.37
N ARG A 79 -5.49 0.57 -5.90
CA ARG A 79 -5.38 1.94 -6.36
C ARG A 79 -3.93 2.25 -6.75
N PRO A 80 -3.64 2.58 -8.01
CA PRO A 80 -2.31 2.98 -8.42
C PRO A 80 -1.93 4.36 -7.90
N LEU A 81 -0.71 4.49 -7.40
CA LEU A 81 -0.08 5.75 -7.02
C LEU A 81 1.21 5.89 -7.83
N ALA A 82 1.22 6.81 -8.79
CA ALA A 82 2.40 7.08 -9.60
C ALA A 82 3.22 8.29 -9.11
N VAL A 83 2.72 9.05 -8.14
CA VAL A 83 3.43 10.19 -7.57
C VAL A 83 3.46 10.07 -6.06
N ASP A 84 4.66 10.10 -5.50
CA ASP A 84 4.93 10.15 -4.07
C ASP A 84 6.05 11.16 -3.84
N LEU A 85 5.68 12.33 -3.29
CA LEU A 85 6.59 13.41 -2.95
C LEU A 85 7.53 13.02 -1.79
N ALA A 86 7.08 12.15 -0.89
CA ALA A 86 7.91 11.63 0.20
C ALA A 86 8.98 10.67 -0.34
N PHE A 87 8.61 9.80 -1.27
CA PHE A 87 9.54 8.93 -1.99
C PHE A 87 10.52 9.77 -2.80
N ALA A 88 10.03 10.74 -3.58
CA ALA A 88 10.87 11.67 -4.33
C ALA A 88 11.87 12.39 -3.41
N ALA A 89 11.42 12.88 -2.25
CA ALA A 89 12.26 13.53 -1.27
C ALA A 89 13.30 12.57 -0.67
N ARG A 90 12.90 11.36 -0.28
CA ARG A 90 13.82 10.33 0.24
C ARG A 90 14.84 9.92 -0.82
N PHE A 91 14.41 9.69 -2.05
CA PHE A 91 15.28 9.32 -3.17
C PHE A 91 16.29 10.41 -3.52
N MET A 92 15.86 11.67 -3.52
CA MET A 92 16.74 12.78 -3.89
C MET A 92 17.65 13.23 -2.75
N PHE A 93 17.20 13.18 -1.50
CA PHE A 93 17.87 13.85 -0.38
C PHE A 93 18.33 12.91 0.73
N ASN A 94 18.17 11.58 0.58
CA ASN A 94 18.78 10.64 1.53
C ASN A 94 20.08 10.04 0.98
N THR A 95 20.96 9.68 1.90
CA THR A 95 22.08 8.77 1.65
C THR A 95 21.57 7.33 1.44
N GLU A 96 22.44 6.43 1.00
CA GLU A 96 22.14 4.99 0.93
C GLU A 96 21.77 4.38 2.30
N THR A 97 22.25 4.99 3.39
CA THR A 97 21.91 4.60 4.76
C THR A 97 20.56 5.16 5.24
N GLY A 98 19.88 5.98 4.42
CA GLY A 98 18.57 6.55 4.71
C GLY A 98 18.60 7.85 5.52
N GLU A 99 19.79 8.34 5.88
CA GLU A 99 19.97 9.63 6.57
C GLU A 99 19.83 10.80 5.60
N LEU A 100 19.57 12.00 6.10
CA LEU A 100 19.51 13.19 5.26
C LEU A 100 20.91 13.53 4.72
N ASP A 101 21.04 13.66 3.40
CA ASP A 101 22.26 14.11 2.71
C ASP A 101 22.41 15.64 2.90
N LEU A 102 22.88 16.02 4.09
CA LEU A 102 23.12 17.41 4.46
C LEU A 102 24.04 18.14 3.45
N PRO A 103 25.16 17.56 2.97
CA PRO A 103 25.96 18.19 1.93
C PRO A 103 25.15 18.56 0.68
N LYS A 104 24.34 17.64 0.16
CA LYS A 104 23.51 17.89 -1.02
C LYS A 104 22.44 18.96 -0.76
N VAL A 105 21.80 18.93 0.42
CA VAL A 105 20.83 19.96 0.81
C VAL A 105 21.49 21.34 0.89
N MET A 106 22.67 21.44 1.49
CA MET A 106 23.42 22.69 1.58
C MET A 106 23.84 23.21 0.20
N GLN A 107 24.26 22.31 -0.70
CA GLN A 107 24.59 22.65 -2.08
C GLN A 107 23.37 23.22 -2.82
N ILE A 108 22.21 22.57 -2.70
CA ILE A 108 20.96 23.04 -3.31
C ILE A 108 20.54 24.38 -2.71
N GLY A 109 20.65 24.56 -1.39
CA GLY A 109 20.40 25.84 -0.74
C GLY A 109 21.29 26.97 -1.26
N ALA A 110 22.58 26.69 -1.49
CA ALA A 110 23.52 27.66 -2.06
C ALA A 110 23.19 28.00 -3.52
N VAL A 111 22.76 27.03 -4.33
CA VAL A 111 22.31 27.26 -5.71
C VAL A 111 21.01 28.09 -5.71
N MET A 112 20.04 27.78 -4.86
CA MET A 112 18.80 28.57 -4.74
C MET A 112 19.05 30.03 -4.35
N ALA A 113 20.06 30.30 -3.51
CA ALA A 113 20.42 31.66 -3.13
C ALA A 113 20.93 32.52 -4.30
N LYS A 114 21.33 31.90 -5.42
CA LYS A 114 21.76 32.60 -6.65
C LYS A 114 20.57 33.06 -7.53
N GLY A 115 19.33 32.70 -7.21
CA GLY A 115 18.13 33.13 -7.94
C GLY A 115 18.05 32.59 -9.38
N ASP A 116 17.51 33.40 -10.30
CA ASP A 116 17.26 32.99 -11.69
C ASP A 116 18.52 32.58 -12.48
N ALA A 117 19.70 33.04 -12.06
CA ALA A 117 20.98 32.66 -12.67
C ALA A 117 21.39 31.20 -12.39
N ALA A 118 20.66 30.51 -11.52
CA ALA A 118 20.98 29.16 -11.05
C ALA A 118 20.20 28.05 -11.77
N GLN A 119 19.36 28.36 -12.78
CA GLN A 119 18.49 27.38 -13.41
C GLN A 119 19.26 26.20 -14.05
N ASP A 120 20.36 26.47 -14.74
CA ASP A 120 21.16 25.42 -15.39
C ASP A 120 21.90 24.55 -14.35
N GLU A 121 22.48 25.18 -13.31
CA GLU A 121 23.16 24.49 -12.21
C GLU A 121 22.16 23.64 -11.38
N MET A 122 20.93 24.14 -11.19
CA MET A 122 19.85 23.40 -10.55
C MET A 122 19.39 22.22 -11.40
N LYS A 123 19.28 22.41 -12.72
CA LYS A 123 18.91 21.34 -13.65
C LYS A 123 19.97 20.26 -13.73
N GLU A 124 21.25 20.61 -13.67
CA GLU A 124 22.35 19.64 -13.61
C GLU A 124 22.31 18.84 -12.29
N LEU A 125 22.05 19.52 -11.18
CA LEU A 125 22.06 18.92 -9.84
C LEU A 125 20.84 18.03 -9.55
N LEU A 126 19.65 18.42 -10.01
CA LEU A 126 18.39 17.71 -9.74
C LEU A 126 17.84 16.94 -10.95
N GLY A 127 18.23 17.29 -12.17
CA GLY A 127 17.68 16.75 -13.41
C GLY A 127 17.68 15.22 -13.48
N PRO A 128 18.82 14.53 -13.20
CA PRO A 128 18.85 13.07 -13.19
C PRO A 128 17.84 12.46 -12.21
N GLY A 129 17.79 12.98 -10.99
CA GLY A 129 16.86 12.49 -9.96
C GLY A 129 15.40 12.75 -10.32
N MET A 130 15.09 13.94 -10.84
CA MET A 130 13.75 14.25 -11.32
C MET A 130 13.33 13.36 -12.48
N ASN A 131 14.20 13.11 -13.46
CA ASN A 131 13.88 12.22 -14.58
C ASN A 131 13.51 10.82 -14.10
N SER A 132 14.22 10.28 -13.10
CA SER A 132 13.88 9.00 -12.49
C SER A 132 12.54 9.00 -11.75
N ILE A 133 12.14 10.13 -11.15
CA ILE A 133 10.86 10.28 -10.44
C ILE A 133 9.68 10.49 -11.41
N PHE A 134 9.88 11.26 -12.48
CA PHE A 134 8.82 11.61 -13.43
C PHE A 134 8.69 10.63 -14.60
N GLY A 135 9.71 9.79 -14.87
CA GLY A 135 9.65 8.72 -15.87
C GLY A 135 8.44 7.78 -15.69
N PRO A 136 8.17 7.25 -14.48
CA PRO A 136 6.99 6.42 -14.21
C PRO A 136 5.64 7.07 -14.54
N ILE A 137 5.54 8.40 -14.48
CA ILE A 137 4.30 9.13 -14.84
C ILE A 137 4.04 9.03 -16.35
N GLN A 138 5.09 9.07 -17.17
CA GLN A 138 4.94 8.93 -18.62
C GLN A 138 4.53 7.52 -19.04
N GLN A 139 4.88 6.52 -18.23
CA GLN A 139 4.51 5.11 -18.44
C GLN A 139 3.14 4.76 -17.82
N SER A 140 2.57 5.66 -17.00
CA SER A 140 1.30 5.41 -16.32
C SER A 140 0.13 5.77 -17.23
N ASP A 141 -0.83 4.85 -17.36
CA ASP A 141 -2.13 5.12 -18.01
C ASP A 141 -3.09 5.97 -17.14
N LEU A 142 -2.62 6.45 -15.98
CA LEU A 142 -3.41 7.32 -15.11
C LEU A 142 -3.63 8.71 -15.75
N PRO A 143 -4.81 9.32 -15.57
CA PRO A 143 -5.02 10.70 -15.99
C PRO A 143 -4.03 11.66 -15.32
N ILE A 144 -3.47 12.61 -16.08
CA ILE A 144 -2.55 13.64 -15.55
C ILE A 144 -3.15 14.39 -14.35
N LYS A 145 -4.46 14.61 -14.37
CA LYS A 145 -5.21 15.20 -13.26
C LYS A 145 -5.04 14.41 -11.96
N THR A 146 -5.05 13.07 -12.01
CA THR A 146 -4.87 12.20 -10.85
C THR A 146 -3.49 12.40 -10.23
N HIS A 147 -2.44 12.50 -11.05
CA HIS A 147 -1.08 12.78 -10.56
C HIS A 147 -0.99 14.15 -9.87
N PHE A 148 -1.56 15.18 -10.49
CA PHE A 148 -1.56 16.53 -9.93
C PHE A 148 -2.33 16.60 -8.61
N LEU A 149 -3.53 16.01 -8.55
CA LEU A 149 -4.33 15.98 -7.33
C LEU A 149 -3.63 15.21 -6.20
N ASN A 150 -3.00 14.08 -6.51
CA ASN A 150 -2.20 13.34 -5.52
C ASN A 150 -1.05 14.21 -4.97
N ALA A 151 -0.34 14.95 -5.83
CA ALA A 151 0.73 15.83 -5.37
C ALA A 151 0.22 16.98 -4.49
N VAL A 152 -0.94 17.56 -4.85
CA VAL A 152 -1.58 18.62 -4.04
C VAL A 152 -2.06 18.09 -2.70
N GLU A 153 -2.71 16.92 -2.65
CA GLU A 153 -3.14 16.27 -1.40
C GLU A 153 -1.94 16.03 -0.46
N GLN A 154 -0.80 15.62 -1.02
CA GLN A 154 0.43 15.40 -0.24
C GLN A 154 0.99 16.71 0.32
N ALA A 155 1.11 17.76 -0.52
CA ALA A 155 1.57 19.06 -0.08
C ALA A 155 0.63 19.70 0.95
N ALA A 156 -0.68 19.48 0.84
CA ALA A 156 -1.68 19.95 1.78
C ALA A 156 -1.62 19.24 3.14
N SER A 157 -0.98 18.07 3.22
CA SER A 157 -0.84 17.32 4.47
C SER A 157 0.32 17.80 5.36
N LEU A 158 1.19 18.66 4.84
CA LEU A 158 2.24 19.33 5.61
C LEU A 158 1.64 20.29 6.64
N ASP A 159 2.25 20.36 7.82
CA ASP A 159 1.90 21.36 8.83
C ASP A 159 2.58 22.69 8.49
N TRP A 160 1.99 23.38 7.51
CA TRP A 160 2.43 24.70 7.08
C TRP A 160 2.51 25.70 8.22
N ARG A 161 1.64 25.55 9.22
CA ARG A 161 1.65 26.42 10.39
C ARG A 161 2.91 26.19 11.21
N ALA A 162 3.26 24.94 11.51
CA ALA A 162 4.52 24.62 12.19
C ALA A 162 5.75 25.09 11.39
N ILE A 163 5.72 24.93 10.06
CA ILE A 163 6.80 25.37 9.15
C ILE A 163 6.98 26.91 9.18
N PHE A 164 5.88 27.67 9.19
CA PHE A 164 5.94 29.14 9.17
C PHE A 164 6.06 29.80 10.56
N GLU A 165 5.54 29.17 11.62
CA GLU A 165 5.56 29.70 13.01
C GLU A 165 6.78 29.23 13.80
N GLY A 166 7.56 28.28 13.30
CA GLY A 166 8.81 27.85 13.93
C GLY A 166 9.81 29.01 14.06
N LYS A 167 10.67 28.98 15.09
CA LYS A 167 11.76 29.95 15.29
C LYS A 167 12.91 29.72 14.28
N HIS A 168 12.57 29.64 13.00
CA HIS A 168 13.50 29.45 11.90
C HIS A 168 14.15 30.80 11.61
N GLY A 169 15.46 30.89 11.86
CA GLY A 169 16.22 32.14 11.68
C GLY A 169 16.53 32.44 10.20
N ALA A 170 16.43 31.45 9.32
CA ALA A 170 16.73 31.54 7.90
C ALA A 170 15.76 30.71 7.02
N ALA A 171 15.64 31.08 5.74
CA ALA A 171 14.82 30.35 4.74
C ALA A 171 15.23 28.88 4.58
N LEU A 172 16.50 28.55 4.84
CA LEU A 172 17.02 27.19 4.79
C LEU A 172 16.42 26.30 5.90
N ASP A 173 16.19 26.84 7.10
CA ASP A 173 15.64 26.09 8.22
C ASP A 173 14.16 25.70 7.95
N MET A 174 13.39 26.60 7.34
CA MET A 174 12.02 26.31 6.89
C MET A 174 12.01 25.23 5.81
N ALA A 175 12.93 25.28 4.86
CA ALA A 175 13.05 24.28 3.80
C ALA A 175 13.46 22.90 4.36
N LEU A 176 14.35 22.86 5.35
CA LEU A 176 14.74 21.64 6.05
C LEU A 176 13.57 21.03 6.84
N GLU A 177 12.79 21.86 7.53
CA GLU A 177 11.60 21.39 8.25
C GLU A 177 10.54 20.84 7.29
N ALA A 178 10.24 21.56 6.21
CA ALA A 178 9.32 21.10 5.17
C ALA A 178 9.80 19.79 4.53
N LEU A 179 11.11 19.66 4.26
CA LEU A 179 11.71 18.44 3.72
C LEU A 179 11.62 17.28 4.71
N ASN A 180 11.84 17.51 6.00
CA ASN A 180 11.70 16.49 7.03
C ASN A 180 10.26 16.01 7.18
N GLN A 181 9.30 16.95 7.23
CA GLN A 181 7.88 16.60 7.24
C GLN A 181 7.51 15.80 6.00
N LEU A 182 7.90 16.26 4.81
CA LEU A 182 7.62 15.58 3.54
C LEU A 182 8.20 14.15 3.50
N ARG A 183 9.46 13.97 3.92
CA ARG A 183 10.12 12.65 3.98
C ARG A 183 9.42 11.68 4.92
N SER A 184 8.72 12.18 5.93
CA SER A 184 8.00 11.39 6.92
C SER A 184 6.58 10.98 6.50
N ILE A 185 6.05 11.53 5.39
CA ILE A 185 4.70 11.21 4.94
C ILE A 185 4.65 9.76 4.43
N ASP A 186 3.69 9.02 4.97
CA ASP A 186 3.29 7.72 4.47
C ASP A 186 2.09 7.86 3.53
N ASN A 187 2.37 8.01 2.24
CA ASN A 187 1.36 8.28 1.22
C ASN A 187 0.43 7.10 0.93
N LEU A 188 0.84 5.90 1.32
CA LEU A 188 0.05 4.69 1.19
C LEU A 188 -0.89 4.50 2.39
N ALA A 189 -0.68 5.21 3.51
CA ALA A 189 -1.45 5.05 4.74
C ALA A 189 -2.95 5.28 4.56
N GLY A 190 -3.34 6.20 3.68
CA GLY A 190 -4.75 6.46 3.36
C GLY A 190 -5.46 5.22 2.83
N ASP A 191 -4.85 4.55 1.84
CA ASP A 191 -5.34 3.29 1.27
C ASP A 191 -5.40 2.18 2.29
N ARG A 192 -4.31 2.00 3.04
CA ARG A 192 -4.23 0.93 4.04
C ARG A 192 -5.28 1.12 5.12
N LYS A 193 -5.52 2.35 5.55
CA LYS A 193 -6.59 2.69 6.52
C LYS A 193 -8.00 2.35 6.02
N GLN A 194 -8.25 2.44 4.72
CA GLN A 194 -9.53 2.02 4.11
C GLN A 194 -9.58 0.53 3.74
N GLY A 195 -8.46 -0.16 3.93
CA GLY A 195 -8.31 -1.54 3.58
C GLY A 195 -8.42 -1.81 2.09
N ILE A 196 -7.84 -0.93 1.28
CA ILE A 196 -7.65 -1.13 -0.16
C ILE A 196 -6.15 -1.30 -0.43
N CYS A 197 -5.80 -1.92 -1.55
CA CYS A 197 -4.40 -2.16 -1.90
C CYS A 197 -3.81 -0.95 -2.63
N PRO A 198 -2.89 -0.18 -2.05
CA PRO A 198 -2.13 0.78 -2.83
C PRO A 198 -1.15 0.05 -3.77
N ILE A 199 -1.02 0.49 -5.02
CA ILE A 199 -0.02 0.00 -5.98
C ILE A 199 0.97 1.16 -6.20
N PRO A 200 2.13 1.17 -5.52
CA PRO A 200 3.12 2.24 -5.64
C PRO A 200 3.88 2.12 -6.97
N THR A 201 3.27 2.52 -8.08
CA THR A 201 3.89 2.45 -9.40
C THR A 201 5.10 3.38 -9.53
N TYR A 202 5.29 4.34 -8.62
CA TYR A 202 6.52 5.12 -8.52
C TYR A 202 7.74 4.28 -8.06
N GLU A 203 7.54 3.09 -7.48
CA GLU A 203 8.62 2.14 -7.14
C GLU A 203 8.97 1.21 -8.32
N PHE A 204 8.29 1.33 -9.47
CA PHE A 204 8.59 0.54 -10.67
C PHE A 204 9.79 1.15 -11.41
N THR A 205 10.80 0.32 -11.64
CA THR A 205 11.95 0.62 -12.50
C THR A 205 11.57 0.54 -13.98
N GLU A 206 12.41 1.05 -14.87
CA GLU A 206 12.20 0.91 -16.33
C GLU A 206 12.05 -0.56 -16.74
N GLY A 207 12.86 -1.46 -16.16
CA GLY A 207 12.74 -2.90 -16.38
C GLY A 207 11.40 -3.48 -15.92
N ASP A 208 10.83 -2.95 -14.82
CA ASP A 208 9.50 -3.36 -14.36
C ASP A 208 8.41 -2.96 -15.36
N TRP A 209 8.51 -1.75 -15.93
CA TRP A 209 7.57 -1.27 -16.95
C TRP A 209 7.65 -2.10 -18.23
N ASP A 210 8.85 -2.37 -18.73
CA ASP A 210 9.03 -3.22 -19.91
C ASP A 210 8.52 -4.65 -19.68
N MET A 211 8.79 -5.23 -18.51
CA MET A 211 8.29 -6.54 -18.12
C MET A 211 6.75 -6.56 -18.11
N LEU A 212 6.11 -5.57 -17.48
CA LEU A 212 4.65 -5.46 -17.41
C LEU A 212 4.01 -5.24 -18.79
N HIS A 213 4.60 -4.42 -19.65
CA HIS A 213 4.11 -4.20 -21.01
C HIS A 213 4.32 -5.41 -21.92
N SER A 214 5.32 -6.26 -21.64
CA SER A 214 5.64 -7.40 -22.51
C SER A 214 4.49 -8.42 -22.64
N GLY A 215 3.62 -8.52 -21.64
CA GLY A 215 2.58 -9.55 -21.57
C GLY A 215 3.12 -10.97 -21.37
N LYS A 216 4.43 -11.12 -21.13
CA LYS A 216 5.18 -12.38 -21.04
C LYS A 216 5.79 -12.53 -19.64
N HIS A 217 6.33 -13.71 -19.32
CA HIS A 217 7.05 -13.99 -18.06
C HIS A 217 6.23 -13.60 -16.81
N ILE A 218 4.99 -14.11 -16.73
CA ILE A 218 4.03 -13.77 -15.67
C ILE A 218 4.54 -14.14 -14.27
N ASP A 219 5.35 -15.19 -14.20
CA ASP A 219 6.13 -15.62 -13.04
C ASP A 219 7.10 -14.53 -12.54
N GLU A 220 7.81 -13.84 -13.43
CA GLU A 220 8.68 -12.71 -13.06
C GLU A 220 7.86 -11.52 -12.54
N VAL A 221 6.70 -11.25 -13.18
CA VAL A 221 5.75 -10.22 -12.70
C VAL A 221 5.26 -10.56 -11.29
N GLN A 222 4.90 -11.82 -11.02
CA GLN A 222 4.50 -12.27 -9.69
C GLN A 222 5.60 -12.05 -8.65
N GLU A 223 6.83 -12.44 -8.94
CA GLU A 223 7.96 -12.24 -8.03
C GLU A 223 8.22 -10.75 -7.75
N ARG A 224 8.08 -9.90 -8.77
CA ARG A 224 8.19 -8.46 -8.57
C ARG A 224 7.08 -7.92 -7.67
N LEU A 225 5.82 -8.30 -7.91
CA LEU A 225 4.70 -7.90 -7.05
C LEU A 225 4.87 -8.41 -5.61
N LYS A 226 5.47 -9.59 -5.41
CA LYS A 226 5.82 -10.11 -4.08
C LYS A 226 6.89 -9.25 -3.40
N SER A 227 7.95 -8.86 -4.13
CA SER A 227 9.01 -8.00 -3.58
C SER A 227 8.49 -6.65 -3.09
N LEU A 228 7.46 -6.12 -3.76
CA LEU A 228 6.79 -4.86 -3.40
C LEU A 228 5.67 -5.05 -2.37
N ASN A 229 5.45 -6.27 -1.88
CA ASN A 229 4.37 -6.62 -0.94
C ASN A 229 2.96 -6.30 -1.48
N ILE A 230 2.80 -6.24 -2.81
CA ILE A 230 1.51 -6.04 -3.48
C ILE A 230 0.78 -7.38 -3.61
N PHE A 231 1.50 -8.44 -4.01
CA PHE A 231 0.91 -9.77 -4.22
C PHE A 231 0.27 -10.33 -2.94
N GLN A 232 0.91 -10.10 -1.81
CA GLN A 232 0.51 -10.54 -0.48
C GLN A 232 -0.76 -9.86 0.02
N TYR A 233 -1.18 -8.72 -0.57
CA TYR A 233 -2.52 -8.22 -0.32
C TYR A 233 -3.57 -9.21 -0.84
N PHE A 234 -3.40 -9.75 -2.04
CA PHE A 234 -4.35 -10.70 -2.66
C PHE A 234 -4.17 -12.13 -2.15
N PHE A 235 -2.91 -12.49 -1.89
CA PHE A 235 -2.48 -13.83 -1.49
C PHE A 235 -1.66 -13.79 -0.20
N PRO A 236 -2.24 -13.39 0.94
CA PRO A 236 -1.49 -13.20 2.18
C PRO A 236 -0.89 -14.53 2.66
N PRO A 237 0.42 -14.60 2.94
CA PRO A 237 1.01 -15.75 3.61
C PRO A 237 0.35 -15.95 4.97
N ALA A 238 0.02 -17.19 5.32
CA ALA A 238 -0.70 -17.50 6.56
C ALA A 238 0.03 -16.97 7.81
N ASP A 239 1.34 -17.22 7.93
CA ASP A 239 2.15 -16.71 9.04
C ASP A 239 2.24 -15.19 9.12
N ASN A 240 2.40 -14.51 7.98
CA ASN A 240 2.43 -13.05 7.94
C ASN A 240 1.06 -12.46 8.29
N LEU A 241 -0.03 -13.07 7.83
CA LEU A 241 -1.38 -12.69 8.23
C LEU A 241 -1.58 -12.85 9.73
N ALA A 242 -1.19 -13.99 10.32
CA ALA A 242 -1.30 -14.20 11.76
C ALA A 242 -0.48 -13.17 12.55
N LEU A 243 0.78 -12.96 12.16
CA LEU A 243 1.66 -12.00 12.81
C LEU A 243 1.10 -10.57 12.74
N GLY A 244 0.56 -10.16 11.58
CA GLY A 244 -0.07 -8.86 11.41
C GLY A 244 -1.35 -8.69 12.24
N LEU A 245 -2.16 -9.74 12.40
CA LEU A 245 -3.35 -9.69 13.26
C LEU A 245 -2.95 -9.58 14.75
N ILE A 246 -1.92 -10.32 15.18
CA ILE A 246 -1.35 -10.24 16.54
C ILE A 246 -0.80 -8.84 16.82
N ASP A 247 -0.05 -8.27 15.87
CA ASP A 247 0.47 -6.89 15.92
C ASP A 247 -0.65 -5.84 16.09
N LYS A 248 -1.85 -6.12 15.56
CA LYS A 248 -3.05 -5.29 15.75
C LYS A 248 -3.88 -5.64 17.00
N GLY A 249 -3.36 -6.48 17.88
CA GLY A 249 -4.00 -6.86 19.14
C GLY A 249 -5.05 -7.97 19.04
N LEU A 250 -5.15 -8.67 17.90
CA LEU A 250 -5.97 -9.88 17.78
C LEU A 250 -5.16 -11.09 18.20
N SER A 251 -4.98 -11.24 19.51
CA SER A 251 -4.05 -12.19 20.14
C SER A 251 -4.69 -13.51 20.56
N ALA A 252 -6.02 -13.62 20.57
CA ALA A 252 -6.74 -14.84 20.95
C ALA A 252 -6.95 -15.77 19.74
N GLY A 253 -6.86 -17.09 19.95
CA GLY A 253 -7.01 -18.10 18.88
C GLY A 253 -8.33 -18.01 18.11
N ASP A 254 -9.43 -17.64 18.76
CA ASP A 254 -10.74 -17.44 18.11
C ASP A 254 -10.75 -16.20 17.21
N GLN A 255 -10.10 -15.11 17.64
CA GLN A 255 -9.98 -13.88 16.87
C GLN A 255 -9.11 -14.10 15.63
N LEU A 256 -8.01 -14.85 15.77
CA LEU A 256 -7.16 -15.23 14.64
C LEU A 256 -7.94 -16.05 13.61
N ARG A 257 -8.65 -17.11 14.04
CA ARG A 257 -9.53 -17.90 13.14
C ARG A 257 -10.57 -17.03 12.45
N ALA A 258 -11.19 -16.10 13.17
CA ALA A 258 -12.16 -15.17 12.60
C ALA A 258 -11.53 -14.25 11.55
N GLY A 259 -10.29 -13.78 11.78
CA GLY A 259 -9.52 -12.98 10.83
C GLY A 259 -9.24 -13.73 9.52
N PHE A 260 -8.76 -14.98 9.60
CA PHE A 260 -8.51 -15.83 8.43
C PHE A 260 -9.79 -16.08 7.62
N LYS A 261 -10.86 -16.52 8.29
CA LYS A 261 -12.15 -16.74 7.64
C LYS A 261 -12.70 -15.47 6.97
N LEU A 262 -12.50 -14.32 7.60
CA LEU A 262 -12.92 -13.04 7.07
C LEU A 262 -12.10 -12.63 5.84
N ALA A 263 -10.79 -12.89 5.83
CA ALA A 263 -9.93 -12.65 4.67
C ALA A 263 -10.44 -13.44 3.44
N GLU A 264 -10.70 -14.73 3.61
CA GLU A 264 -11.24 -15.60 2.55
C GLU A 264 -12.63 -15.16 2.08
N ALA A 265 -13.49 -14.76 3.03
CA ALA A 265 -14.82 -14.23 2.73
C ALA A 265 -14.77 -12.92 1.93
N GLN A 266 -13.69 -12.15 2.05
CA GLN A 266 -13.49 -10.89 1.32
C GLN A 266 -12.72 -11.04 0.01
N GLY A 267 -12.34 -12.26 -0.37
CA GLY A 267 -11.70 -12.55 -1.67
C GLY A 267 -10.20 -12.75 -1.61
N HIS A 268 -9.60 -12.74 -0.42
CA HIS A 268 -8.18 -13.03 -0.28
C HIS A 268 -7.97 -14.55 -0.29
N LEU A 269 -6.89 -15.02 -0.92
CA LEU A 269 -6.55 -16.45 -0.97
C LEU A 269 -5.32 -16.68 -0.11
N ILE A 270 -5.47 -17.34 1.03
CA ILE A 270 -4.35 -17.56 1.95
C ILE A 270 -3.28 -18.40 1.25
N SER A 271 -2.06 -17.88 1.21
CA SER A 271 -0.91 -18.55 0.60
C SER A 271 -0.06 -19.25 1.67
N PRO A 272 0.83 -20.19 1.27
CA PRO A 272 1.72 -20.87 2.20
C PRO A 272 2.61 -19.91 3.01
N ASN A 273 3.12 -20.42 4.12
CA ASN A 273 4.02 -19.70 5.02
C ASN A 273 5.29 -19.20 4.32
N THR A 274 5.79 -18.05 4.76
CA THR A 274 6.99 -17.38 4.21
C THR A 274 8.06 -17.07 5.26
N ILE A 275 7.68 -17.03 6.54
CA ILE A 275 8.51 -16.78 7.72
C ILE A 275 8.87 -18.10 8.39
N VAL A 276 7.89 -18.98 8.61
CA VAL A 276 8.07 -20.31 9.21
C VAL A 276 8.18 -21.39 8.13
N PHE A 277 8.36 -22.65 8.52
CA PHE A 277 8.43 -23.73 7.55
C PHE A 277 7.12 -23.81 6.73
N PRO A 278 7.19 -24.01 5.41
CA PRO A 278 6.01 -24.05 4.54
C PRO A 278 4.98 -25.11 4.95
N ASP A 279 5.43 -26.17 5.62
CA ASP A 279 4.65 -27.37 5.93
C ASP A 279 3.95 -27.34 7.29
N ALA A 280 3.98 -26.20 8.01
CA ALA A 280 3.20 -26.05 9.24
C ALA A 280 1.70 -26.24 8.92
N ALA A 281 1.18 -27.42 9.23
CA ALA A 281 -0.10 -27.88 8.71
C ALA A 281 -1.30 -27.26 9.44
N SER A 282 -1.09 -26.74 10.64
CA SER A 282 -2.13 -26.11 11.46
C SER A 282 -1.72 -24.73 11.95
N MET A 283 -2.73 -23.92 12.30
CA MET A 283 -2.52 -22.62 12.92
C MET A 283 -1.76 -22.73 14.24
N THR A 284 -1.93 -23.83 14.99
CA THR A 284 -1.19 -24.08 16.24
C THR A 284 0.29 -24.29 15.95
N ASP A 285 0.63 -25.18 15.01
CA ASP A 285 2.03 -25.45 14.65
C ASP A 285 2.73 -24.17 14.18
N MET A 286 2.05 -23.40 13.32
CA MET A 286 2.55 -22.11 12.82
C MET A 286 2.83 -21.12 13.96
N ILE A 287 1.95 -21.02 14.96
CA ILE A 287 2.16 -20.13 16.12
C ILE A 287 3.33 -20.64 16.98
N ASP A 288 3.43 -21.95 17.22
CA ASP A 288 4.52 -22.54 17.98
C ASP A 288 5.88 -22.28 17.31
N GLU A 289 5.93 -22.33 15.98
CA GLU A 289 7.15 -22.03 15.21
C GLU A 289 7.48 -20.54 15.18
N LEU A 290 6.47 -19.67 15.08
CA LEU A 290 6.67 -18.23 15.25
C LEU A 290 7.20 -17.93 16.66
N GLN A 291 6.71 -18.61 17.68
CA GLN A 291 7.18 -18.47 19.05
C GLN A 291 8.62 -18.96 19.21
N ALA A 292 8.94 -20.14 18.67
CA ALA A 292 10.28 -20.72 18.69
C ALA A 292 11.33 -19.82 18.01
N ARG A 293 10.90 -19.03 17.01
CA ARG A 293 11.74 -18.06 16.30
C ARG A 293 11.72 -16.65 16.89
N GLY A 294 11.02 -16.42 18.01
CA GLY A 294 10.95 -15.12 18.68
C GLY A 294 10.07 -14.07 18.00
N PHE A 295 9.26 -14.47 17.02
CA PHE A 295 8.30 -13.58 16.35
C PHE A 295 7.09 -13.26 17.22
N VAL A 296 6.70 -14.19 18.08
CA VAL A 296 5.62 -14.02 19.06
C VAL A 296 6.03 -14.51 20.44
N VAL A 297 5.33 -14.05 21.47
CA VAL A 297 5.49 -14.48 22.86
C VAL A 297 4.13 -14.88 23.40
N SER A 298 4.00 -16.11 23.89
CA SER A 298 2.74 -16.62 24.43
C SER A 298 2.65 -16.35 25.94
N GLY A 299 1.60 -15.67 26.37
CA GLY A 299 1.14 -15.59 27.76
C GLY A 299 0.09 -16.66 28.06
N GLU A 300 -0.49 -16.65 29.27
CA GLU A 300 -1.48 -17.66 29.69
C GLU A 300 -2.76 -17.65 28.86
N THR A 301 -3.18 -16.48 28.36
CA THR A 301 -4.44 -16.30 27.60
C THR A 301 -4.28 -15.56 26.28
N GLU A 302 -3.12 -14.94 26.04
CA GLU A 302 -2.90 -14.04 24.90
C GLU A 302 -1.52 -14.26 24.29
N ILE A 303 -1.44 -14.08 22.98
CA ILE A 303 -0.18 -14.08 22.23
C ILE A 303 0.19 -12.62 21.91
N ALA A 304 1.39 -12.19 22.30
CA ALA A 304 1.92 -10.88 21.98
C ALA A 304 2.99 -10.97 20.88
N ILE A 305 3.27 -9.85 20.22
CA ILE A 305 4.39 -9.79 19.28
C ILE A 305 5.73 -9.83 20.04
N GLY A 306 6.66 -10.62 19.54
CA GLY A 306 8.02 -10.74 20.08
C GLY A 306 8.99 -9.71 19.48
N PRO A 307 10.25 -9.67 19.94
CA PRO A 307 11.26 -8.75 19.44
C PRO A 307 11.55 -8.92 17.94
N GLU A 308 11.72 -10.16 17.47
CA GLU A 308 11.96 -10.44 16.04
C GLU A 308 10.75 -10.09 15.19
N GLY A 309 9.55 -10.35 15.74
CA GLY A 309 8.29 -9.96 15.12
C GLY A 309 8.21 -8.46 14.95
N THR A 310 8.54 -7.69 16.00
CA THR A 310 8.53 -6.23 15.97
C THR A 310 9.46 -5.68 14.89
N THR A 311 10.70 -6.19 14.84
CA THR A 311 11.68 -5.81 13.82
C THR A 311 11.18 -6.14 12.41
N PHE A 312 10.66 -7.34 12.21
CA PHE A 312 10.11 -7.75 10.92
C PHE A 312 8.92 -6.86 10.51
N ARG A 313 7.99 -6.60 11.42
CA ARG A 313 6.79 -5.78 11.17
C ARG A 313 7.14 -4.34 10.83
N GLN A 314 8.21 -3.77 11.37
CA GLN A 314 8.70 -2.45 10.94
C GLN A 314 9.03 -2.39 9.44
N THR A 315 9.47 -3.51 8.83
CA THR A 315 9.81 -3.56 7.40
C THR A 315 8.59 -3.63 6.47
N ILE A 316 7.45 -4.13 6.97
CA ILE A 316 6.24 -4.39 6.16
C ILE A 316 5.01 -3.58 6.57
N SER A 317 4.97 -2.98 7.76
CA SER A 317 3.82 -2.21 8.29
C SER A 317 3.38 -1.02 7.42
N HIS A 318 4.26 -0.56 6.54
CA HIS A 318 4.01 0.53 5.59
C HIS A 318 3.71 0.02 4.16
N ARG A 319 3.73 -1.29 3.93
CA ARG A 319 3.60 -1.90 2.60
C ARG A 319 2.15 -2.20 2.21
N PRO A 320 1.85 -2.39 0.92
CA PRO A 320 0.47 -2.57 0.43
C PRO A 320 -0.35 -3.66 1.12
N ALA A 321 0.26 -4.82 1.42
CA ALA A 321 -0.38 -5.94 2.11
C ALA A 321 -1.10 -5.54 3.41
N GLU A 322 -0.63 -4.50 4.10
CA GLU A 322 -1.19 -4.06 5.38
C GLU A 322 -2.58 -3.45 5.27
N GLY A 323 -3.04 -3.10 4.06
CA GLY A 323 -4.44 -2.75 3.86
C GLY A 323 -5.39 -3.88 4.27
N LEU A 324 -5.03 -5.13 4.01
CA LEU A 324 -5.82 -6.27 4.46
C LEU A 324 -5.86 -6.35 5.99
N ILE A 325 -4.69 -6.34 6.63
CA ILE A 325 -4.55 -6.50 8.08
C ILE A 325 -5.35 -5.42 8.82
N GLU A 326 -5.22 -4.17 8.39
CA GLU A 326 -5.92 -3.02 8.96
C GLU A 326 -7.45 -3.10 8.81
N ARG A 327 -7.94 -3.76 7.75
CA ARG A 327 -9.37 -3.99 7.54
C ARG A 327 -9.90 -5.10 8.43
N LEU A 328 -9.19 -6.22 8.49
CA LEU A 328 -9.58 -7.37 9.30
C LEU A 328 -9.61 -6.99 10.78
N SER A 329 -8.58 -6.28 11.27
CA SER A 329 -8.51 -5.85 12.66
C SER A 329 -9.71 -5.01 13.09
N LYS A 330 -10.12 -4.05 12.24
CA LYS A 330 -11.30 -3.21 12.50
C LYS A 330 -12.59 -4.01 12.57
N ILE A 331 -12.82 -4.91 11.61
CA ILE A 331 -14.08 -5.67 11.54
C ILE A 331 -14.17 -6.68 12.68
N VAL A 332 -13.08 -7.38 12.99
CA VAL A 332 -13.07 -8.37 14.09
C VAL A 332 -13.25 -7.66 15.43
N SER A 333 -12.51 -6.59 15.70
CA SER A 333 -12.63 -5.82 16.94
C SER A 333 -14.05 -5.29 17.15
N PHE A 334 -14.66 -4.72 16.10
CA PHE A 334 -16.04 -4.23 16.17
C PHE A 334 -17.06 -5.34 16.48
N LYS A 335 -16.88 -6.55 15.91
CA LYS A 335 -17.77 -7.69 16.20
C LYS A 335 -17.62 -8.18 17.65
N VAL A 336 -16.40 -8.17 18.18
CA VAL A 336 -16.13 -8.52 19.59
C VAL A 336 -16.82 -7.53 20.52
N ASP A 337 -16.69 -6.22 20.25
CA ASP A 337 -17.33 -5.17 21.03
C ASP A 337 -18.86 -5.28 21.05
N LEU A 338 -19.48 -5.61 19.91
CA LEU A 338 -20.93 -5.81 19.81
C LEU A 338 -21.39 -7.01 20.66
N ASN A 339 -20.72 -8.15 20.53
CA ASN A 339 -21.07 -9.35 21.28
C ASN A 339 -20.96 -9.12 22.80
N LEU A 340 -19.95 -8.39 23.27
CA LEU A 340 -19.80 -8.02 24.68
C LEU A 340 -20.93 -7.11 25.17
N ARG A 341 -21.31 -6.10 24.37
CA ARG A 341 -22.44 -5.22 24.70
C ARG A 341 -23.76 -5.97 24.75
N ASP A 342 -23.97 -6.93 23.86
CA ASP A 342 -25.19 -7.75 23.85
C ASP A 342 -25.26 -8.71 25.03
N LEU A 343 -24.12 -9.25 25.51
CA LEU A 343 -24.03 -10.04 26.73
C LEU A 343 -24.30 -9.23 28.01
N LEU A 344 -24.00 -7.93 28.00
CA LEU A 344 -24.17 -7.03 29.15
C LEU A 344 -25.55 -6.34 29.18
N LYS A 345 -26.43 -6.60 28.21
CA LYS A 345 -27.82 -6.13 28.28
C LYS A 345 -28.56 -6.88 29.39
N PRO A 346 -29.28 -6.19 30.29
CA PRO A 346 -30.11 -6.87 31.28
C PRO A 346 -31.16 -7.73 30.54
N PRO A 347 -31.50 -8.91 31.08
CA PRO A 347 -32.56 -9.73 30.50
C PRO A 347 -33.86 -8.92 30.49
N VAL A 348 -34.53 -8.89 29.33
CA VAL A 348 -35.83 -8.24 29.12
C VAL A 348 -36.92 -8.99 29.86
#